data_AF-A0AAE7M348-F1
#
_entry.id   AF-A0AAE7M348-F1
#
_cell.length_a   1.000
_cell.length_b   1.000
_cell.length_c   1.000
_cell.angle_alpha   90.00
_cell.angle_beta   90.00
_cell.angle_gamma   90.00
#
_symmetry.space_group_name_H-M   'P 1'
#
loop_
_entity.id
_entity.type
_entity.pdbx_description
1 polymer ?
#
loop_
_entity_poly.entity_id
_entity_poly.type
_entity_poly.pdbx_seq_one_letter_code
_entity_poly.pdbx_strand_id
1 'polypeptide(L)' 'MQKTYSIREIEERLEFYYSKLYALDEEQKEDLSSINYLKEQISHWKKEHLQAEENKLFGENIVNSSLRE' A
#
# COMPACT_ATOMS: atom_id res chain seq x y z
N MET A 1 18.64 -1.31 3.27
CA MET A 1 17.96 -0.83 2.04
C MET A 1 16.47 -1.03 2.24
N GLN A 2 15.70 0.05 2.35
CA GLN A 2 14.24 -0.03 2.28
C GLN A 2 13.88 -0.45 0.85
N LYS A 3 13.08 -1.51 0.70
CA LYS A 3 12.57 -1.91 -0.61
C LYS A 3 11.52 -0.88 -1.01
N THR A 4 11.72 -0.22 -2.15
CA THR A 4 10.70 0.60 -2.80
C THR A 4 9.90 -0.28 -3.74
N TYR A 5 8.57 -0.32 -3.55
CA TYR A 5 7.65 -1.04 -4.43
C TYR A 5 7.12 -0.10 -5.50
N SER A 6 6.89 -0.60 -6.71
CA SER A 6 6.15 0.17 -7.72
C SER A 6 4.68 0.31 -7.32
N ILE A 7 4.02 1.38 -7.80
CA ILE A 7 2.57 1.60 -7.57
C ILE A 7 1.77 0.38 -7.98
N ARG A 8 2.07 -0.21 -9.15
CA ARG A 8 1.38 -1.41 -9.64
C ARG A 8 1.53 -2.60 -8.69
N GLU A 9 2.74 -2.86 -8.17
CA GLU A 9 2.93 -3.95 -7.20
C GLU A 9 2.14 -3.71 -5.92
N ILE A 10 2.04 -2.46 -5.47
CA ILE A 10 1.26 -2.08 -4.29
C ILE A 10 -0.24 -2.30 -4.55
N GLU A 11 -0.74 -1.91 -5.73
CA GLU A 11 -2.13 -2.13 -6.14
C GLU A 11 -2.47 -3.62 -6.21
N GLU A 12 -1.62 -4.44 -6.82
CA GLU A 12 -1.80 -5.91 -6.89
C GLU A 12 -1.85 -6.53 -5.48
N ARG A 13 -1.05 -6.03 -4.53
CA ARG A 13 -1.09 -6.47 -3.13
C ARG A 13 -2.36 -6.03 -2.41
N LEU A 14 -2.80 -4.80 -2.61
CA LEU A 14 -4.06 -4.29 -2.04
C LEU A 14 -5.25 -5.10 -2.54
N GLU A 15 -5.35 -5.35 -3.84
CA GLU A 15 -6.40 -6.17 -4.44
C GLU A 15 -6.45 -7.56 -3.81
N PHE A 16 -5.29 -8.21 -3.65
CA PHE A 16 -5.19 -9.51 -2.97
C PHE A 16 -5.77 -9.47 -1.55
N TYR A 17 -5.35 -8.52 -0.70
CA TYR A 17 -5.82 -8.47 0.69
C TYR A 17 -7.30 -8.09 0.80
N TYR A 18 -7.80 -7.22 -0.08
CA TYR A 18 -9.24 -6.92 -0.14
C TYR A 18 -10.06 -8.13 -0.55
N SER A 19 -9.61 -8.89 -1.56
CA SER A 19 -10.27 -10.13 -1.98
C SER A 19 -10.33 -11.15 -0.84
N LYS A 20 -9.23 -11.30 -0.08
CA LYS A 20 -9.20 -12.18 1.10
C LYS A 20 -10.11 -11.70 2.23
N LEU A 21 -10.18 -10.40 2.47
CA LEU A 21 -11.07 -9.84 3.49
C LEU A 21 -12.54 -10.02 3.12
N TYR A 22 -12.87 -9.84 1.84
CA TYR A 22 -14.23 -10.07 1.33
C TYR A 22 -14.65 -11.53 1.46
N ALA A 23 -13.78 -12.47 1.07
CA ALA A 23 -14.05 -13.90 1.20
C ALA A 23 -14.28 -14.33 2.66
N LEU A 24 -13.52 -13.76 3.62
CA LEU A 24 -13.73 -14.03 5.04
C LEU A 24 -15.06 -13.47 5.57
N ASP A 25 -15.52 -12.32 5.05
CA ASP A 25 -16.83 -11.78 5.41
C ASP A 25 -17.97 -12.69 4.93
N GLU A 26 -17.81 -13.39 3.81
CA GLU A 26 -18.81 -14.34 3.31
C GLU A 26 -18.79 -15.69 4.04
N GLU A 27 -17.61 -16.24 4.35
CA GLU A 27 -17.47 -17.63 4.82
C GLU A 27 -17.18 -17.78 6.33
N GLN A 28 -16.53 -16.81 6.98
CA GLN A 28 -15.98 -16.96 8.34
C GLN A 28 -16.02 -15.65 9.15
N LYS A 29 -17.24 -15.12 9.34
CA LYS A 29 -17.52 -13.83 10.02
C LYS A 29 -16.95 -13.67 11.44
N GLU A 30 -16.50 -14.74 12.09
CA GLU A 30 -16.07 -14.74 13.49
C GLU A 30 -14.55 -14.83 13.69
N ASP A 31 -13.74 -15.02 12.63
CA ASP A 31 -12.27 -15.01 12.76
C ASP A 31 -11.72 -13.58 12.81
N LEU A 32 -11.92 -12.95 13.97
CA LEU A 32 -11.45 -11.60 14.26
C LEU A 32 -9.93 -11.45 14.12
N SER A 33 -9.15 -12.52 14.36
CA SER A 33 -7.69 -12.44 14.24
C SER A 33 -7.26 -12.31 12.78
N SER A 34 -7.84 -13.14 11.90
CA SER A 34 -7.57 -13.07 10.46
C SER A 34 -8.07 -11.76 9.86
N ILE A 35 -9.26 -11.29 10.28
CA ILE A 35 -9.79 -9.98 9.86
C ILE A 35 -8.87 -8.84 10.27
N ASN A 36 -8.39 -8.84 11.52
CA ASN A 36 -7.47 -7.80 12.00
C ASN A 36 -6.16 -7.81 11.23
N TYR A 37 -5.57 -8.99 11.03
CA TYR A 37 -4.34 -9.13 10.25
C TYR A 37 -4.49 -8.56 8.84
N LEU A 38 -5.58 -8.89 8.14
CA LEU A 38 -5.83 -8.36 6.79
C LEU A 38 -6.01 -6.85 6.79
N LYS A 39 -6.71 -6.29 7.79
CA LYS A 39 -6.85 -4.83 7.94
C LYS A 39 -5.50 -4.15 8.19
N GLU A 40 -4.63 -4.76 8.99
CA GLU A 40 -3.28 -4.24 9.23
C GLU A 40 -2.43 -4.26 7.94
N GLN A 41 -2.50 -5.35 7.16
CA GLN A 41 -1.82 -5.41 5.86
C GLN A 41 -2.36 -4.35 4.89
N ILE A 42 -3.67 -4.19 4.78
CA ILE A 42 -4.28 -3.14 3.93
C ILE A 42 -3.81 -1.75 4.38
N SER A 43 -3.78 -1.49 5.69
CA SER A 43 -3.31 -0.21 6.24
C SER A 43 -1.84 0.04 5.89
N HIS A 44 -0.99 -0.98 6.01
CA HIS A 44 0.42 -0.91 5.60
C HIS A 44 0.56 -0.56 4.11
N TRP A 45 -0.08 -1.32 3.23
CA TRP A 45 0.05 -1.11 1.78
C TRP A 45 -0.56 0.21 1.30
N LYS A 46 -1.60 0.73 1.98
CA LYS A 46 -2.09 2.10 1.71
C LYS A 46 -1.06 3.18 2.01
N LYS A 47 -0.28 3.02 3.09
CA LYS A 47 0.80 3.97 3.41
C LYS A 47 1.92 3.91 2.37
N GLU A 48 2.30 2.70 1.95
CA GLU A 48 3.26 2.53 0.85
C GLU A 48 2.74 3.14 -0.45
N HIS A 49 1.44 3.00 -0.75
CA HIS A 49 0.81 3.63 -1.92
C HIS A 49 0.94 5.15 -1.88
N LEU A 50 0.55 5.77 -0.75
CA LEU A 50 0.67 7.21 -0.54
C LEU A 50 2.12 7.67 -0.70
N GLN A 51 3.08 6.98 -0.09
CA GLN A 51 4.49 7.31 -0.24
C GLN A 51 4.99 7.16 -1.69
N ALA A 52 4.54 6.13 -2.41
CA ALA A 52 4.88 5.95 -3.81
C ALA A 52 4.29 7.05 -4.71
N GLU A 53 3.05 7.47 -4.44
CA GLU A 53 2.41 8.61 -5.12
C GLU A 53 3.11 9.94 -4.79
N GLU A 54 3.44 10.18 -3.52
CA GLU A 54 4.22 11.34 -3.09
C GLU A 54 5.60 11.36 -3.74
N ASN A 55 6.30 10.22 -3.79
CA ASN A 55 7.58 10.10 -4.47
C ASN A 55 7.47 10.35 -5.98
N LYS A 56 6.35 9.95 -6.61
CA LYS A 56 6.08 10.26 -8.01
C LYS A 56 5.81 11.76 -8.22
N LEU A 57 5.06 12.39 -7.33
CA LEU A 57 4.65 13.80 -7.43
C LEU A 57 5.77 14.79 -7.03
N PHE A 58 6.56 14.45 -6.00
CA PHE A 58 7.56 15.33 -5.39
C PHE A 58 9.01 14.86 -5.60
N GLY A 59 9.24 13.59 -5.93
CA GLY A 59 10.58 13.08 -6.24
C GLY A 59 11.17 13.66 -7.52
N GLU A 60 10.36 14.08 -8.49
CA GLU A 60 10.82 14.85 -9.66
C GLU A 60 11.20 16.31 -9.32
N ASN A 61 10.71 16.85 -8.19
CA ASN A 61 10.89 18.26 -7.83
C ASN A 61 12.13 18.52 -6.96
N ILE A 62 12.57 17.53 -6.16
CA ILE A 62 13.76 17.68 -5.31
C ILE A 62 15.05 17.64 -6.14
N VAL A 63 15.08 16.90 -7.25
CA VAL A 63 16.26 16.83 -8.13
C VAL A 63 16.45 18.14 -8.92
N ASN A 64 15.38 18.84 -9.29
CA ASN A 64 15.46 20.13 -10.01
C ASN A 64 15.70 21.34 -9.11
N SER A 65 15.41 21.25 -7.81
CA SER A 65 15.57 22.38 -6.88
C SER A 65 17.00 22.55 -6.33
N SER A 66 17.87 21.55 -6.49
CA SER A 66 19.29 21.64 -6.10
C SER A 66 20.22 22.10 -7.25
N LEU A 67 19.66 22.50 -8.39
CA LEU A 67 20.42 22.87 -9.61
C LEU A 67 20.10 24.27 -10.15
N ARG A 68 19.32 25.08 -9.44
CA ARG A 68 19.15 26.51 -9.75
C ARG A 68 19.57 27.37 -8.56
N GLU A 69 20.84 27.77 -8.65
CA GLU A 69 21.48 29.03 -8.20
C GLU A 69 21.26 29.50 -6.75
#